data_AF-A0A367X2P4-F1
#
_entry.id   AF-A0A367X2P4-F1
#
_cell.length_a   1.000
_cell.length_b   1.000
_cell.length_c   1.000
_cell.angle_alpha   90.00
_cell.angle_beta   90.00
_cell.angle_gamma   90.00
#
_symmetry.space_group_name_H-M   'P 1'
#
loop_
_entity.id
_entity.type
_entity.pdbx_description
1 polymer ?
#
loop_
_entity_poly.entity_id
_entity_poly.type
_entity_poly.pdbx_seq_one_letter_code
_entity_poly.pdbx_strand_id
1 'polypeptide(L)'
;MKRQQNLQRGQQGQSGASGSLSGKPDPLSSLPKTFEARGVRTPFTTRPLRFARVVRDSYNKLVINLPGLSGGLGTYEMPLETMRQIFHLSVHDRMLFEELAPVSRPNPEILRRISRNIARTGVGGVKLAREAIRLDAQEKASRDTGQLTLVYQALRKLGGDEVQDMKMADLATLEGQKRARAALNAFARNAGAANESVIDSLEEWSVLTGPVGLSADGCAGPLRDLVSGLRKLSNELEEWSTSEMSNMRFMANHVVNGAGATYDHAVRWLRIIDRWSNDMGSVLLNWPKAQREIESSIDRLWWLLDGWEELIARWQTARQNSRTDQRDALEELASFLPIIPINELEPEEYSFWTDIRVNQVMWAAEVRKLGSGDMDSEMVTRLERFREGGQ
;
A
#
# COMPACT_ATOMS: atom_id res chain seq x y z
N MET A 1 -0.20 36.61 -57.28
CA MET A 1 0.80 37.20 -56.37
C MET A 1 0.15 37.55 -55.02
N LYS A 2 -0.10 36.55 -54.16
CA LYS A 2 -0.45 36.78 -52.75
C LYS A 2 0.61 36.07 -51.91
N ARG A 3 1.67 36.80 -51.60
CA ARG A 3 2.79 36.37 -50.76
C ARG A 3 2.93 37.44 -49.68
N GLN A 4 3.15 37.00 -48.45
CA GLN A 4 3.45 37.78 -47.24
C GLN A 4 2.25 38.33 -46.48
N GLN A 5 1.54 37.42 -45.79
CA GLN A 5 1.03 37.63 -44.43
C GLN A 5 0.63 36.25 -43.89
N ASN A 6 1.60 35.51 -43.36
CA ASN A 6 1.41 34.35 -42.47
C ASN A 6 2.79 33.80 -42.06
N LEU A 7 3.43 34.50 -41.12
CA LEU A 7 4.63 34.03 -40.42
C LEU A 7 4.54 34.55 -38.99
N GLN A 8 3.61 33.97 -38.21
CA GLN A 8 3.58 33.98 -36.74
C GLN A 8 2.37 33.17 -36.27
N ARG A 9 2.46 31.84 -36.38
CA ARG A 9 1.65 30.85 -35.63
C ARG A 9 2.25 29.48 -35.90
N GLY A 10 3.14 29.05 -35.02
CA GLY A 10 3.88 27.80 -35.18
C GLY A 10 4.95 27.61 -34.11
N GLN A 11 4.65 27.94 -32.85
CA GLN A 11 5.42 27.47 -31.70
C GLN A 11 4.42 26.98 -30.66
N GLN A 12 4.11 25.69 -30.72
CA GLN A 12 3.67 24.86 -29.60
C GLN A 12 3.47 23.44 -30.13
N GLY A 13 4.23 22.48 -29.59
CA GLY A 13 4.05 21.06 -29.87
C GLY A 13 5.28 20.36 -30.43
N GLN A 14 6.40 20.35 -29.70
CA GLN A 14 7.38 19.26 -29.74
C GLN A 14 8.00 19.14 -28.35
N SER A 15 7.33 18.37 -27.49
CA SER A 15 7.88 17.89 -26.23
C SER A 15 8.86 16.75 -26.51
N GLY A 16 10.13 17.06 -26.28
CA GLY A 16 11.31 16.20 -26.13
C GLY A 16 11.16 14.70 -26.28
N ALA A 17 11.50 14.18 -27.47
CA ALA A 17 12.13 12.88 -27.59
C ALA A 17 13.64 13.08 -27.40
N SER A 18 14.13 13.01 -26.16
CA SER A 18 15.56 12.86 -25.89
C SER A 18 15.94 11.40 -26.12
N GLY A 19 16.26 11.06 -27.36
CA GLY A 19 16.85 9.77 -27.71
C GLY A 19 18.25 9.66 -27.11
N SER A 20 18.42 8.69 -26.21
CA SER A 20 19.74 8.22 -25.75
C SER A 20 20.51 7.66 -26.96
N LEU A 21 21.69 8.22 -27.23
CA LEU A 21 22.65 7.79 -28.26
C LEU A 21 23.44 6.51 -27.88
N SER A 22 22.93 5.73 -26.93
CA SER A 22 23.42 4.41 -26.57
C SER A 22 22.22 3.49 -26.60
N GLY A 23 22.21 2.49 -27.48
CA GLY A 23 21.13 1.50 -27.61
C GLY A 23 20.92 0.60 -26.39
N LYS A 24 21.40 1.00 -25.20
CA LYS A 24 21.02 0.41 -23.92
C LYS A 24 19.77 1.14 -23.42
N PRO A 25 18.67 0.41 -23.14
CA PRO A 25 17.49 1.02 -22.53
C PRO A 25 17.90 1.73 -21.23
N ASP A 26 17.31 2.90 -20.98
CA ASP A 26 17.50 3.65 -19.74
C ASP A 26 17.22 2.72 -18.54
N PRO A 27 18.18 2.49 -17.63
CA PRO A 27 17.98 1.62 -16.48
C PRO A 27 16.73 1.99 -15.66
N LEU A 28 16.40 3.28 -15.58
CA LEU A 28 15.20 3.77 -14.89
C LEU A 28 13.89 3.37 -15.56
N SER A 29 13.91 3.02 -16.85
CA SER A 29 12.71 2.54 -17.57
C SER A 29 12.17 1.22 -17.00
N SER A 30 12.96 0.50 -16.22
CA SER A 30 12.54 -0.72 -15.52
C SER A 30 11.68 -0.44 -14.28
N LEU A 31 11.76 0.77 -13.72
CA LEU A 31 11.04 1.19 -12.52
C LEU A 31 9.71 1.88 -12.86
N PRO A 32 8.66 1.68 -12.05
CA PRO A 32 7.44 2.46 -12.21
C PRO A 32 7.71 3.94 -11.92
N LYS A 33 7.09 4.84 -12.70
CA LYS A 33 7.26 6.29 -12.51
C LYS A 33 6.51 6.82 -11.29
N THR A 34 5.33 6.26 -11.02
CA THR A 34 4.46 6.63 -9.89
C THR A 34 3.84 5.38 -9.26
N PHE A 35 3.18 5.54 -8.10
CA PHE A 35 2.45 4.46 -7.45
C PHE A 35 1.28 3.95 -8.30
N GLU A 36 0.57 4.86 -8.97
CA GLU A 36 -0.51 4.49 -9.89
C GLU A 36 0.03 3.67 -11.05
N ALA A 37 1.19 4.05 -11.63
CA ALA A 37 1.83 3.29 -12.70
C ALA A 37 2.31 1.90 -12.24
N ARG A 38 2.67 1.75 -10.96
CA ARG A 38 2.97 0.43 -10.35
C ARG A 38 1.71 -0.42 -10.21
N GLY A 39 0.57 0.21 -9.95
CA GLY A 39 -0.72 -0.45 -9.72
C GLY A 39 -0.93 -0.92 -8.28
N VAL A 40 -2.20 -1.15 -7.94
CA VAL A 40 -2.63 -1.62 -6.62
C VAL A 40 -2.65 -3.14 -6.61
N ARG A 41 -2.08 -3.77 -5.58
CA ARG A 41 -2.13 -5.22 -5.42
C ARG A 41 -3.58 -5.71 -5.27
N THR A 42 -3.92 -6.76 -6.01
CA THR A 42 -5.23 -7.41 -5.91
C THR A 42 -5.19 -8.62 -4.98
N PRO A 43 -6.12 -8.74 -4.02
CA PRO A 43 -6.23 -9.87 -3.10
C PRO A 43 -6.90 -11.11 -3.71
N PHE A 44 -6.54 -11.47 -4.96
CA PHE A 44 -7.04 -12.69 -5.57
C PHE A 44 -6.48 -13.94 -4.88
N THR A 45 -7.32 -14.96 -4.79
CA THR A 45 -7.00 -16.28 -4.21
C THR A 45 -6.68 -17.33 -5.29
N THR A 46 -7.08 -17.06 -6.54
CA THR A 46 -6.79 -17.85 -7.73
C THR A 46 -5.30 -17.78 -8.02
N ARG A 47 -4.60 -18.93 -7.95
CA ARG A 47 -3.13 -19.00 -7.98
C ARG A 47 -2.48 -18.24 -9.14
N PRO A 48 -2.94 -18.36 -10.40
CA PRO A 48 -2.38 -17.57 -11.50
C PRO A 48 -2.42 -16.04 -11.29
N LEU A 49 -3.41 -15.55 -10.55
CA LEU A 49 -3.62 -14.13 -10.27
C LEU A 49 -2.92 -13.65 -8.99
N ARG A 50 -2.15 -14.52 -8.31
CA ARG A 50 -1.38 -14.12 -7.15
C ARG A 50 -0.39 -13.02 -7.52
N PHE A 51 -0.27 -12.02 -6.65
CA PHE A 51 0.56 -10.83 -6.86
C PHE A 51 0.19 -9.98 -8.09
N ALA A 52 -0.97 -10.23 -8.69
CA ALA A 52 -1.48 -9.36 -9.73
C ALA A 52 -1.71 -7.96 -9.16
N ARG A 53 -1.55 -6.96 -10.02
CA ARG A 53 -1.84 -5.56 -9.68
C ARG A 53 -2.82 -5.00 -10.68
N VAL A 54 -3.75 -4.18 -10.23
CA VAL A 54 -4.66 -3.46 -11.10
C VAL A 54 -4.14 -2.05 -11.28
N VAL A 55 -4.05 -1.63 -12.54
CA VAL A 55 -3.58 -0.32 -12.96
C VAL A 55 -4.56 0.26 -13.97
N ARG A 56 -4.39 1.54 -14.28
CA ARG A 56 -5.10 2.21 -15.35
C ARG A 56 -4.17 2.36 -16.55
N ASP A 57 -4.65 1.93 -17.71
CA ASP A 57 -3.93 2.13 -18.96
C ASP A 57 -3.94 3.61 -19.38
N SER A 58 -3.27 3.91 -20.50
CA SER A 58 -3.24 5.25 -21.10
C SER A 58 -4.62 5.79 -21.52
N TYR A 59 -5.63 4.91 -21.67
CA TYR A 59 -7.01 5.25 -22.01
C TYR A 59 -7.93 5.30 -20.77
N ASN A 60 -7.34 5.27 -19.57
CA ASN A 60 -8.06 5.29 -18.31
C ASN A 60 -9.04 4.10 -18.13
N LYS A 61 -8.70 2.94 -18.69
CA LYS A 61 -9.40 1.66 -18.44
C LYS A 61 -8.65 0.84 -17.41
N LEU A 62 -9.38 0.05 -16.62
CA LEU A 62 -8.77 -0.87 -15.68
C LEU A 62 -8.15 -2.06 -16.44
N VAL A 63 -6.87 -2.28 -16.18
CA VAL A 63 -6.12 -3.41 -16.68
C VAL A 63 -5.47 -4.14 -15.51
N ILE A 64 -5.24 -5.44 -15.68
CA ILE A 64 -4.56 -6.28 -14.70
C ILE A 64 -3.16 -6.63 -15.21
N ASN A 65 -2.20 -6.35 -14.34
CA ASN A 65 -0.78 -6.61 -14.52
C ASN A 65 -0.42 -7.92 -13.82
N LEU A 66 0.10 -8.87 -14.60
CA LEU A 66 0.49 -10.20 -14.18
C LEU A 66 2.01 -10.36 -14.34
N PRO A 67 2.79 -10.20 -13.25
CA PRO A 67 4.24 -10.31 -13.32
C PRO A 67 4.68 -11.74 -13.67
N GLY A 68 5.65 -11.87 -14.58
CA GLY A 68 6.28 -13.15 -14.96
C GLY A 68 5.52 -13.99 -16.01
N LEU A 69 4.33 -13.57 -16.46
CA LEU A 69 3.55 -14.29 -17.48
C LEU A 69 3.86 -13.91 -18.94
N SER A 70 4.70 -12.91 -19.19
CA SER A 70 4.99 -12.47 -20.56
C SER A 70 5.93 -13.40 -21.34
N GLY A 71 6.47 -14.45 -20.68
CA GLY A 71 7.51 -15.32 -21.25
C GLY A 71 8.90 -14.67 -21.36
N GLY A 72 9.06 -13.44 -20.88
CA GLY A 72 10.31 -12.66 -20.87
C GLY A 72 10.40 -11.71 -19.67
N LEU A 73 11.20 -10.65 -19.74
CA LEU A 73 11.42 -9.66 -18.66
C LEU A 73 10.22 -8.71 -18.43
N GLY A 74 9.00 -9.11 -18.79
CA GLY A 74 7.84 -8.24 -18.86
C GLY A 74 6.75 -8.57 -17.84
N THR A 75 5.88 -7.60 -17.61
CA THR A 75 4.59 -7.80 -16.95
C THR A 75 3.55 -7.98 -18.03
N TYR A 76 2.72 -9.01 -17.93
CA TYR A 76 1.65 -9.21 -18.89
C TYR A 76 0.46 -8.33 -18.49
N GLU A 77 -0.04 -7.51 -19.41
CA GLU A 77 -1.16 -6.60 -19.19
C GLU A 77 -2.36 -7.06 -20.01
N MET A 78 -3.55 -7.09 -19.40
CA MET A 78 -4.82 -7.32 -20.11
C MET A 78 -5.94 -6.48 -19.51
N PRO A 79 -6.98 -6.14 -20.30
CA PRO A 79 -8.19 -5.52 -19.76
C PRO A 79 -8.78 -6.35 -18.62
N LEU A 80 -9.16 -5.69 -17.53
CA LEU A 80 -9.71 -6.37 -16.36
C LEU A 80 -10.91 -7.23 -16.76
N GLU A 81 -11.82 -6.70 -17.57
CA GLU A 81 -13.02 -7.41 -18.08
C GLU A 81 -12.74 -8.74 -18.77
N THR A 82 -11.59 -8.88 -19.43
CA THR A 82 -11.18 -10.11 -20.12
C THR A 82 -10.73 -11.20 -19.15
N MET A 83 -10.33 -10.84 -17.93
CA MET A 83 -9.78 -11.76 -16.94
C MET A 83 -10.70 -12.96 -16.68
N ARG A 84 -12.03 -12.76 -16.62
CA ARG A 84 -13.00 -13.84 -16.37
C ARG A 84 -13.07 -14.88 -17.51
N GLN A 85 -12.66 -14.51 -18.72
CA GLN A 85 -12.68 -15.39 -19.88
C GLN A 85 -11.45 -16.31 -19.91
N ILE A 86 -10.36 -15.86 -19.28
CA ILE A 86 -9.07 -16.54 -19.31
C ILE A 86 -8.90 -17.41 -18.06
N PHE A 87 -9.23 -16.88 -16.88
CA PHE A 87 -8.98 -17.54 -15.59
C PHE A 87 -10.25 -18.13 -14.99
N HIS A 88 -10.14 -19.36 -14.47
CA HIS A 88 -11.18 -19.97 -13.65
C HIS A 88 -11.17 -19.38 -12.24
N LEU A 89 -11.94 -18.31 -12.04
CA LEU A 89 -11.99 -17.60 -10.76
C LEU A 89 -12.75 -18.38 -9.69
N SER A 90 -12.21 -18.36 -8.47
CA SER A 90 -12.93 -18.75 -7.24
C SER A 90 -14.16 -17.87 -7.02
N VAL A 91 -15.13 -18.33 -6.20
CA VAL A 91 -16.31 -17.51 -5.86
C VAL A 91 -15.91 -16.19 -5.21
N HIS A 92 -14.94 -16.23 -4.30
CA HIS A 92 -14.35 -15.04 -3.69
C HIS A 92 -13.82 -14.06 -4.74
N ASP A 93 -13.05 -14.55 -5.71
CA ASP A 93 -12.41 -13.70 -6.71
C ASP A 93 -13.39 -13.12 -7.73
N ARG A 94 -14.49 -13.83 -8.02
CA ARG A 94 -15.60 -13.28 -8.83
C ARG A 94 -16.27 -12.10 -8.13
N MET A 95 -16.53 -12.21 -6.83
CA MET A 95 -17.08 -11.10 -6.05
C MET A 95 -16.09 -9.94 -5.97
N LEU A 96 -14.81 -10.23 -5.76
CA LEU A 96 -13.76 -9.20 -5.72
C LEU A 96 -13.69 -8.43 -7.03
N PHE A 97 -13.81 -9.14 -8.15
CA PHE A 97 -13.90 -8.52 -9.46
C PHE A 97 -15.14 -7.61 -9.58
N GLU A 98 -16.32 -8.09 -9.17
CA GLU A 98 -17.59 -7.37 -9.31
C GLU A 98 -17.59 -6.06 -8.53
N GLU A 99 -17.02 -6.07 -7.33
CA GLU A 99 -16.85 -4.88 -6.50
C GLU A 99 -15.75 -3.94 -7.03
N LEU A 100 -14.74 -4.47 -7.74
CA LEU A 100 -13.64 -3.67 -8.28
C LEU A 100 -13.98 -2.98 -9.61
N ALA A 101 -14.79 -3.62 -10.46
CA ALA A 101 -15.17 -3.11 -11.78
C ALA A 101 -15.72 -1.66 -11.77
N PRO A 102 -16.60 -1.25 -10.83
CA PRO A 102 -17.10 0.13 -10.77
C PRO A 102 -16.10 1.15 -10.19
N VAL A 103 -14.94 0.72 -9.67
CA VAL A 103 -14.00 1.61 -8.97
C VAL A 103 -13.23 2.49 -9.96
N SER A 104 -13.58 3.78 -9.98
CA SER A 104 -13.00 4.77 -10.89
C SER A 104 -11.54 5.14 -10.58
N ARG A 105 -11.07 4.97 -9.34
CA ARG A 105 -9.67 5.20 -8.94
C ARG A 105 -9.30 4.19 -7.87
N PRO A 106 -8.75 3.01 -8.24
CA PRO A 106 -8.35 2.03 -7.25
C PRO A 106 -7.16 2.58 -6.45
N ASN A 107 -7.22 2.42 -5.12
CA ASN A 107 -6.10 2.64 -4.22
C ASN A 107 -6.03 1.46 -3.21
N PRO A 108 -4.90 1.30 -2.49
CA PRO A 108 -4.72 0.16 -1.59
C PRO A 108 -5.76 0.09 -0.47
N GLU A 109 -6.18 1.24 0.07
CA GLU A 109 -7.19 1.30 1.12
C GLU A 109 -8.55 0.76 0.64
N ILE A 110 -9.01 1.20 -0.53
CA ILE A 110 -10.27 0.76 -1.13
C ILE A 110 -10.23 -0.75 -1.39
N LEU A 111 -9.16 -1.27 -1.99
CA LEU A 111 -9.05 -2.70 -2.28
C LEU A 111 -8.97 -3.54 -1.01
N ARG A 112 -8.24 -3.08 0.01
CA ARG A 112 -8.21 -3.73 1.33
C ARG A 112 -9.61 -3.80 1.94
N ARG A 113 -10.37 -2.69 1.90
CA ARG A 113 -11.73 -2.62 2.42
C ARG A 113 -12.67 -3.57 1.69
N ILE A 114 -12.66 -3.55 0.35
CA ILE A 114 -13.47 -4.45 -0.49
C ILE A 114 -13.15 -5.92 -0.13
N SER A 115 -11.87 -6.27 -0.11
CA SER A 115 -11.42 -7.63 0.19
C SER A 115 -11.87 -8.12 1.57
N ARG A 116 -11.79 -7.25 2.59
CA ARG A 116 -12.25 -7.58 3.95
C ARG A 116 -13.75 -7.78 4.01
N ASN A 117 -14.52 -6.91 3.36
CA ASN A 117 -15.97 -7.03 3.32
C ASN A 117 -16.39 -8.36 2.68
N ILE A 118 -15.73 -8.75 1.58
CA ILE A 118 -15.97 -10.04 0.93
C ILE A 118 -15.54 -11.20 1.83
N ALA A 119 -14.35 -11.13 2.43
CA ALA A 119 -13.84 -12.18 3.33
C ALA A 119 -14.82 -12.48 4.48
N ARG A 120 -15.45 -11.45 5.06
CA ARG A 120 -16.43 -11.58 6.14
C ARG A 120 -17.69 -12.34 5.76
N THR A 121 -18.06 -12.38 4.48
CA THR A 121 -19.23 -13.16 4.02
C THR A 121 -18.99 -14.68 4.11
N GLY A 122 -17.74 -15.12 4.28
CA GLY A 122 -17.38 -16.54 4.34
C GLY A 122 -17.12 -17.20 2.98
N VAL A 123 -17.34 -16.50 1.87
CA VAL A 123 -17.18 -17.05 0.50
C VAL A 123 -15.76 -17.50 0.16
N GLY A 124 -14.75 -16.90 0.80
CA GLY A 124 -13.33 -17.33 0.69
C GLY A 124 -12.94 -18.43 1.68
N GLY A 125 -13.91 -19.02 2.40
CA GLY A 125 -13.71 -20.08 3.38
C GLY A 125 -13.51 -19.59 4.82
N VAL A 126 -13.64 -20.52 5.76
CA VAL A 126 -13.65 -20.24 7.22
C VAL A 126 -12.36 -19.58 7.70
N LYS A 127 -11.20 -19.98 7.14
CA LYS A 127 -9.90 -19.38 7.52
C LYS A 127 -9.85 -17.89 7.19
N LEU A 128 -10.25 -17.51 5.98
CA LEU A 128 -10.24 -16.12 5.53
C LEU A 128 -11.24 -15.27 6.33
N ALA A 129 -12.44 -15.80 6.59
CA ALA A 129 -13.45 -15.10 7.38
C ALA A 129 -13.01 -14.87 8.84
N ARG A 130 -12.42 -15.89 9.49
CA ARG A 130 -11.92 -15.77 10.87
C ARG A 130 -10.81 -14.73 10.97
N GLU A 131 -9.89 -14.71 10.01
CA GLU A 131 -8.81 -13.73 10.00
C GLU A 131 -9.34 -12.30 9.79
N ALA A 132 -10.30 -12.10 8.89
CA ALA A 132 -10.94 -10.79 8.71
C ALA A 132 -11.63 -10.29 9.99
N ILE A 133 -12.37 -11.17 10.69
CA ILE A 133 -13.02 -10.83 11.96
C ILE A 133 -11.99 -10.47 13.04
N ARG A 134 -10.89 -11.23 13.14
CA ARG A 134 -9.82 -10.99 14.11
C ARG A 134 -9.14 -9.64 13.87
N LEU A 135 -8.80 -9.33 12.62
CA LEU A 135 -8.19 -8.06 12.23
C LEU A 135 -9.13 -6.88 12.48
N ASP A 136 -10.41 -7.01 12.15
CA ASP A 136 -11.42 -5.96 12.43
C ASP A 136 -11.54 -5.67 13.93
N ALA A 137 -11.54 -6.72 14.77
CA ALA A 137 -11.59 -6.55 16.22
C ALA A 137 -10.34 -5.86 16.77
N GLN A 138 -9.15 -6.23 16.28
CA GLN A 138 -7.88 -5.62 16.65
C GLN A 138 -7.83 -4.14 16.24
N GLU A 139 -8.19 -3.83 14.99
CA GLU A 139 -8.20 -2.45 14.49
C GLU A 139 -9.23 -1.58 15.20
N LYS A 140 -10.40 -2.14 15.54
CA LYS A 140 -11.40 -1.44 16.34
C LYS A 140 -10.84 -1.10 17.72
N ALA A 141 -10.24 -2.06 18.42
CA ALA A 141 -9.66 -1.82 19.74
C ALA A 141 -8.54 -0.77 19.71
N SER A 142 -7.64 -0.85 18.71
CA SER A 142 -6.59 0.16 18.51
C SER A 142 -7.17 1.55 18.22
N ARG A 143 -8.24 1.63 17.40
CA ARG A 143 -8.90 2.89 17.06
C ARG A 143 -9.59 3.52 18.27
N ASP A 144 -10.35 2.75 19.03
CA ASP A 144 -11.05 3.24 20.23
C ASP A 144 -10.04 3.77 21.27
N THR A 145 -8.92 3.06 21.44
CA THR A 145 -7.81 3.48 22.32
C THR A 145 -7.09 4.72 21.79
N GLY A 146 -6.87 4.78 20.47
CA GLY A 146 -6.28 5.92 19.78
C GLY A 146 -7.13 7.19 19.91
N GLN A 147 -8.46 7.08 19.77
CA GLN A 147 -9.40 8.19 19.93
C GLN A 147 -9.32 8.79 21.33
N LEU A 148 -9.44 7.95 22.36
CA LEU A 148 -9.33 8.38 23.76
C LEU A 148 -7.97 9.04 24.03
N THR A 149 -6.90 8.45 23.50
CA THR A 149 -5.54 8.98 23.64
C THR A 149 -5.37 10.34 22.97
N LEU A 150 -5.94 10.53 21.76
CA LEU A 150 -5.88 11.79 21.04
C LEU A 150 -6.61 12.89 21.83
N VAL A 151 -7.82 12.62 22.31
CA VAL A 151 -8.59 13.57 23.13
C VAL A 151 -7.83 13.92 24.41
N TYR A 152 -7.27 12.92 25.09
CA TYR A 152 -6.47 13.14 26.29
C TYR A 152 -5.24 14.00 26.03
N GLN A 153 -4.50 13.74 24.94
CA GLN A 153 -3.35 14.56 24.54
C GLN A 153 -3.77 16.00 24.23
N ALA A 154 -4.91 16.20 23.56
CA ALA A 154 -5.45 17.52 23.27
C ALA A 154 -5.80 18.28 24.57
N LEU A 155 -6.45 17.63 25.53
CA LEU A 155 -6.76 18.23 26.84
C LEU A 155 -5.50 18.63 27.61
N ARG A 156 -4.51 17.74 27.67
CA ARG A 156 -3.24 18.00 28.35
C ARG A 156 -2.51 19.21 27.77
N LYS A 157 -2.58 19.39 26.45
CA LYS A 157 -1.86 20.46 25.74
C LYS A 157 -2.64 21.77 25.63
N LEU A 158 -3.97 21.70 25.55
CA LEU A 158 -4.83 22.83 25.14
C LEU A 158 -5.91 23.18 26.16
N GLY A 159 -6.27 22.27 27.06
CA GLY A 159 -7.45 22.40 27.93
C GLY A 159 -7.32 23.35 29.12
N GLY A 160 -6.15 23.95 29.33
CA GLY A 160 -5.88 24.85 30.47
C GLY A 160 -5.78 24.12 31.81
N ASP A 161 -5.70 24.88 32.92
CA ASP A 161 -5.43 24.34 34.27
C ASP A 161 -6.58 23.49 34.82
N GLU A 162 -7.82 23.79 34.42
CA GLU A 162 -9.05 23.15 34.91
C GLU A 162 -9.22 21.68 34.51
N VAL A 163 -8.33 21.12 33.68
CA VAL A 163 -8.40 19.70 33.27
C VAL A 163 -7.05 18.98 33.40
N GLN A 164 -6.06 19.60 34.06
CA GLN A 164 -4.73 19.00 34.20
C GLN A 164 -4.71 17.80 35.16
N ASP A 165 -5.65 17.75 36.11
CA ASP A 165 -5.88 16.64 37.03
C ASP A 165 -6.64 15.47 36.39
N MET A 166 -7.27 15.68 35.24
CA MET A 166 -8.04 14.62 34.57
C MET A 166 -7.14 13.46 34.16
N LYS A 167 -7.62 12.24 34.40
CA LYS A 167 -6.99 10.99 33.97
C LYS A 167 -7.70 10.48 32.73
N MET A 168 -7.01 9.61 31.98
CA MET A 168 -7.59 8.93 30.81
C MET A 168 -8.91 8.21 31.15
N ALA A 169 -8.99 7.58 32.33
CA ALA A 169 -10.19 6.87 32.78
C ALA A 169 -11.41 7.79 32.96
N ASP A 170 -11.19 9.08 33.24
CA ASP A 170 -12.29 10.03 33.44
C ASP A 170 -13.00 10.32 32.11
N LEU A 171 -12.29 10.22 30.97
CA LEU A 171 -12.86 10.40 29.62
C LEU A 171 -13.85 9.29 29.22
N ALA A 172 -13.83 8.15 29.91
CA ALA A 172 -14.82 7.10 29.74
C ALA A 172 -16.16 7.41 30.45
N THR A 173 -16.20 8.46 31.28
CA THR A 173 -17.41 8.87 32.02
C THR A 173 -18.13 10.03 31.35
N LEU A 174 -19.46 10.12 31.52
CA LEU A 174 -20.25 11.23 30.97
C LEU A 174 -19.81 12.60 31.51
N GLU A 175 -19.48 12.68 32.80
CA GLU A 175 -19.03 13.94 33.44
C GLU A 175 -17.64 14.34 32.96
N GLY A 176 -16.71 13.39 32.81
CA GLY A 176 -15.40 13.67 32.23
C GLY A 176 -15.49 14.12 30.77
N GLN A 177 -16.39 13.53 29.97
CA GLN A 177 -16.67 13.98 28.60
C GLN A 177 -17.20 15.42 28.56
N LYS A 178 -18.12 15.79 29.46
CA LYS A 178 -18.63 17.18 29.57
C LYS A 178 -17.51 18.16 29.93
N ARG A 179 -16.67 17.82 30.91
CA ARG A 179 -15.54 18.65 31.36
C ARG A 179 -14.51 18.81 30.24
N ALA A 180 -14.15 17.73 29.57
CA ALA A 180 -13.28 17.75 28.40
C ALA A 180 -13.83 18.67 27.28
N ARG A 181 -15.11 18.52 26.97
CA ARG A 181 -15.80 19.35 25.97
C ARG A 181 -15.80 20.83 26.34
N ALA A 182 -16.04 21.17 27.61
CA ALA A 182 -16.00 22.55 28.07
C ALA A 182 -14.60 23.18 27.90
N ALA A 183 -13.55 22.45 28.27
CA ALA A 183 -12.16 22.90 28.16
C ALA A 183 -11.71 23.12 26.71
N LEU A 184 -12.00 22.17 25.82
CA LEU A 184 -11.64 22.30 24.39
C LEU A 184 -12.43 23.41 23.69
N ASN A 185 -13.69 23.63 24.07
CA ASN A 185 -14.48 24.76 23.57
C ASN A 185 -13.94 26.11 24.09
N ALA A 186 -13.43 26.16 25.33
CA ALA A 186 -12.77 27.35 25.84
C ALA A 186 -11.50 27.68 25.04
N PHE A 187 -10.68 26.66 24.73
CA PHE A 187 -9.53 26.81 23.82
C PHE A 187 -9.95 27.37 22.46
N ALA A 188 -10.96 26.77 21.82
CA ALA A 188 -11.46 27.19 20.50
C ALA A 188 -11.86 28.68 20.48
N ARG A 189 -12.60 29.13 21.50
CA ARG A 189 -13.04 30.52 21.64
C ARG A 189 -11.86 31.47 21.82
N ASN A 190 -10.89 31.11 22.66
CA ASN A 190 -9.74 31.97 22.96
C ASN A 190 -8.76 32.08 21.78
N ALA A 191 -8.64 31.02 21.00
CA ALA A 191 -7.74 30.95 19.86
C ALA A 191 -8.36 31.48 18.54
N GLY A 192 -9.62 31.94 18.56
CA GLY A 192 -10.28 32.52 17.40
C GLY A 192 -10.62 31.50 16.30
N ALA A 193 -10.82 30.23 16.67
CA ALA A 193 -11.23 29.20 15.72
C ALA A 193 -12.57 29.54 15.07
N ALA A 194 -12.73 29.24 13.77
CA ALA A 194 -14.02 29.34 13.09
C ALA A 194 -15.05 28.40 13.75
N ASN A 195 -16.35 28.65 13.54
CA ASN A 195 -17.50 27.99 14.19
C ASN A 195 -17.58 26.44 14.14
N GLU A 196 -16.60 25.76 13.53
CA GLU A 196 -16.46 24.31 13.57
C GLU A 196 -16.03 23.87 14.98
N SER A 197 -16.69 22.86 15.55
CA SER A 197 -16.31 22.42 16.89
C SER A 197 -14.95 21.72 16.82
N VAL A 198 -13.98 22.19 17.61
CA VAL A 198 -12.68 21.52 17.82
C VAL A 198 -12.85 20.03 18.16
N ILE A 199 -13.97 19.66 18.78
CA ILE A 199 -14.31 18.28 19.11
C ILE A 199 -14.66 17.47 17.86
N ASP A 200 -15.42 18.06 16.94
CA ASP A 200 -15.77 17.42 15.66
C ASP A 200 -14.48 17.22 14.84
N SER A 201 -13.59 18.23 14.81
CA SER A 201 -12.27 18.09 14.17
C SER A 201 -11.41 17.00 14.81
N LEU A 202 -11.44 16.84 16.14
CA LEU A 202 -10.73 15.76 16.84
C LEU A 202 -11.32 14.38 16.53
N GLU A 203 -12.64 14.29 16.40
CA GLU A 203 -13.33 13.04 16.03
C GLU A 203 -12.96 12.65 14.59
N GLU A 204 -13.04 13.59 13.64
CA GLU A 204 -12.60 13.38 12.26
C GLU A 204 -11.11 13.00 12.20
N TRP A 205 -10.25 13.68 12.96
CA TRP A 205 -8.83 13.36 13.03
C TRP A 205 -8.57 11.94 13.56
N SER A 206 -9.32 11.51 14.56
CA SER A 206 -9.24 10.15 15.08
C SER A 206 -9.68 9.10 14.06
N VAL A 207 -10.73 9.36 13.29
CA VAL A 207 -11.19 8.45 12.23
C VAL A 207 -10.14 8.38 11.12
N LEU A 208 -9.66 9.54 10.70
CA LEU A 208 -8.68 9.71 9.63
C LEU A 208 -7.36 9.02 9.95
N THR A 209 -6.85 9.14 11.17
CA THR A 209 -5.60 8.49 11.58
C THR A 209 -5.76 7.02 11.93
N GLY A 210 -6.98 6.47 12.00
CA GLY A 210 -7.27 5.07 12.33
C GLY A 210 -6.39 4.02 11.61
N PRO A 211 -6.15 4.12 10.29
CA PRO A 211 -5.23 3.23 9.56
C PRO A 211 -3.79 3.21 10.08
N VAL A 212 -3.29 4.32 10.63
CA VAL A 212 -1.91 4.45 11.12
C VAL A 212 -1.84 4.30 12.64
N GLY A 213 -2.87 4.80 13.32
CA GLY A 213 -2.91 4.94 14.76
C GLY A 213 -1.89 5.93 15.29
N LEU A 214 -1.76 5.97 16.62
CA LEU A 214 -0.80 6.82 17.31
C LEU A 214 0.47 6.03 17.66
N SER A 215 1.57 6.75 17.93
CA SER A 215 2.81 6.13 18.43
C SER A 215 2.71 5.65 19.90
N ALA A 216 1.58 5.86 20.55
CA ALA A 216 1.32 5.43 21.93
C ALA A 216 1.01 3.93 22.00
N ASP A 217 1.29 3.34 23.16
CA ASP A 217 1.05 1.91 23.39
C ASP A 217 -0.44 1.55 23.21
N GLY A 218 -0.71 0.39 22.62
CA GLY A 218 -2.06 -0.07 22.28
C GLY A 218 -2.80 0.75 21.21
N CYS A 219 -2.19 1.79 20.64
CA CYS A 219 -2.84 2.68 19.66
C CYS A 219 -2.37 2.43 18.21
N ALA A 220 -1.48 1.45 17.98
CA ALA A 220 -0.94 1.19 16.66
C ALA A 220 -2.04 0.72 15.68
N GLY A 221 -2.11 1.39 14.53
CA GLY A 221 -2.98 1.00 13.44
C GLY A 221 -2.30 -0.01 12.50
N PRO A 222 -3.07 -0.60 11.56
CA PRO A 222 -2.58 -1.65 10.67
C PRO A 222 -1.36 -1.24 9.83
N LEU A 223 -1.25 0.03 9.43
CA LEU A 223 -0.08 0.50 8.68
C LEU A 223 1.18 0.51 9.54
N ARG A 224 1.09 0.89 10.82
CA ARG A 224 2.23 0.88 11.74
C ARG A 224 2.66 -0.55 12.10
N ASP A 225 1.69 -1.45 12.25
CA ASP A 225 1.94 -2.88 12.42
C ASP A 225 2.64 -3.47 11.18
N LEU A 226 2.21 -3.07 9.98
CA LEU A 226 2.82 -3.50 8.73
C LEU A 226 4.26 -3.00 8.58
N VAL A 227 4.55 -1.74 8.96
CA VAL A 227 5.94 -1.22 9.04
C VAL A 227 6.78 -2.05 10.00
N SER A 228 6.25 -2.35 11.18
CA SER A 228 6.95 -3.22 12.15
C SER A 228 7.17 -4.63 11.60
N GLY A 229 6.21 -5.14 10.83
CA GLY A 229 6.28 -6.40 10.11
C GLY A 229 7.40 -6.45 9.06
N LEU A 230 7.66 -5.36 8.34
CA LEU A 230 8.79 -5.26 7.40
C LEU A 230 10.13 -5.47 8.11
N ARG A 231 10.34 -4.76 9.22
CA ARG A 231 11.58 -4.88 10.00
C ARG A 231 11.76 -6.29 10.54
N LYS A 232 10.67 -6.89 11.04
CA LYS A 232 10.67 -8.28 11.51
C LYS A 232 11.00 -9.25 10.39
N LEU A 233 10.40 -9.08 9.20
CA LEU A 233 10.68 -9.89 8.02
C LEU A 233 12.17 -9.83 7.63
N SER A 234 12.75 -8.63 7.55
CA SER A 234 14.17 -8.44 7.24
C SER A 234 15.07 -9.18 8.23
N ASN A 235 14.86 -8.99 9.54
CA ASN A 235 15.67 -9.65 10.57
C ASN A 235 15.57 -11.18 10.50
N GLU A 236 14.35 -11.70 10.29
CA GLU A 236 14.11 -13.14 10.22
C GLU A 236 14.75 -13.78 8.99
N LEU A 237 14.69 -13.12 7.83
CA LEU A 237 15.32 -13.59 6.60
C LEU A 237 16.84 -13.52 6.66
N GLU A 238 17.38 -12.45 7.25
CA GLU A 238 18.82 -12.31 7.47
C GLU A 238 19.35 -13.47 8.32
N GLU A 239 18.73 -13.72 9.49
CA GLU A 239 19.06 -14.85 10.36
C GLU A 239 18.93 -16.21 9.64
N TRP A 240 17.79 -16.43 8.98
CA TRP A 240 17.51 -17.67 8.27
C TRP A 240 18.52 -18.00 7.17
N SER A 241 19.01 -16.97 6.46
CA SER A 241 19.91 -17.10 5.31
C SER A 241 21.35 -17.51 5.69
N THR A 242 21.71 -17.37 6.96
CA THR A 242 23.08 -17.65 7.45
C THR A 242 23.50 -19.11 7.27
N SER A 243 22.54 -20.04 7.26
CA SER A 243 22.76 -21.48 7.05
C SER A 243 22.47 -21.95 5.62
N GLU A 244 22.14 -21.04 4.71
CA GLU A 244 21.79 -21.37 3.33
C GLU A 244 22.97 -21.23 2.35
N MET A 245 22.83 -21.90 1.20
CA MET A 245 23.76 -21.81 0.06
C MET A 245 23.82 -20.39 -0.51
N SER A 246 24.89 -20.07 -1.24
CA SER A 246 25.19 -18.71 -1.71
C SER A 246 24.09 -18.11 -2.58
N ASN A 247 23.46 -18.88 -3.46
CA ASN A 247 22.36 -18.44 -4.30
C ASN A 247 21.12 -18.05 -3.48
N MET A 248 20.73 -18.90 -2.52
CA MET A 248 19.59 -18.63 -1.64
C MET A 248 19.85 -17.45 -0.71
N ARG A 249 21.09 -17.32 -0.23
CA ARG A 249 21.51 -16.15 0.58
C ARG A 249 21.47 -14.85 -0.22
N PHE A 250 21.92 -14.88 -1.49
CA PHE A 250 21.83 -13.72 -2.37
C PHE A 250 20.39 -13.26 -2.56
N MET A 251 19.48 -14.19 -2.85
CA MET A 251 18.05 -13.90 -2.99
C MET A 251 17.42 -13.39 -1.68
N ALA A 252 17.79 -13.98 -0.53
CA ALA A 252 17.37 -13.49 0.79
C ALA A 252 17.82 -12.04 1.03
N ASN A 253 19.08 -11.72 0.72
CA ASN A 253 19.61 -10.37 0.86
C ASN A 253 18.85 -9.35 0.00
N HIS A 254 18.42 -9.72 -1.22
CA HIS A 254 17.56 -8.86 -2.04
C HIS A 254 16.24 -8.52 -1.36
N VAL A 255 15.59 -9.51 -0.76
CA VAL A 255 14.33 -9.28 -0.01
C VAL A 255 14.58 -8.47 1.26
N VAL A 256 15.62 -8.79 2.02
CA VAL A 256 16.03 -8.07 3.24
C VAL A 256 16.26 -6.60 2.94
N ASN A 257 17.03 -6.30 1.89
CA ASN A 257 17.35 -4.94 1.48
C ASN A 257 16.12 -4.19 0.97
N GLY A 258 15.28 -4.82 0.13
CA GLY A 258 14.05 -4.19 -0.37
C GLY A 258 13.05 -3.88 0.74
N ALA A 259 12.87 -4.80 1.69
CA ALA A 259 12.02 -4.61 2.86
C ALA A 259 12.59 -3.54 3.82
N GLY A 260 13.91 -3.54 4.04
CA GLY A 260 14.62 -2.55 4.85
C GLY A 260 14.50 -1.13 4.27
N ALA A 261 14.75 -0.98 2.97
CA ALA A 261 14.59 0.31 2.29
C ALA A 261 13.14 0.80 2.36
N THR A 262 12.15 -0.09 2.14
CA THR A 262 10.73 0.29 2.30
C THR A 262 10.42 0.71 3.73
N TYR A 263 10.93 -0.01 4.72
CA TYR A 263 10.77 0.34 6.13
C TYR A 263 11.32 1.74 6.42
N ASP A 264 12.51 2.08 5.92
CA ASP A 264 13.12 3.40 6.14
C ASP A 264 12.29 4.53 5.53
N HIS A 265 11.74 4.32 4.34
CA HIS A 265 10.78 5.25 3.73
C HIS A 265 9.51 5.39 4.58
N ALA A 266 8.97 4.29 5.06
CA ALA A 266 7.73 4.29 5.84
C ALA A 266 7.90 4.96 7.21
N VAL A 267 9.04 4.77 7.87
CA VAL A 267 9.37 5.45 9.14
C VAL A 267 9.46 6.97 8.95
N ARG A 268 9.95 7.46 7.81
CA ARG A 268 9.95 8.92 7.53
C ARG A 268 8.53 9.46 7.47
N TRP A 269 7.62 8.76 6.80
CA TRP A 269 6.20 9.12 6.75
C TRP A 269 5.53 9.04 8.13
N LEU A 270 5.78 7.97 8.90
CA LEU A 270 5.27 7.87 10.28
C LEU A 270 5.73 9.04 11.15
N ARG A 271 6.99 9.47 11.03
CA ARG A 271 7.51 10.64 11.76
C ARG A 271 6.80 11.94 11.37
N ILE A 272 6.43 12.12 10.10
CA ILE A 272 5.64 13.27 9.65
C ILE A 272 4.26 13.22 10.30
N ILE A 273 3.63 12.04 10.29
CA ILE A 273 2.29 11.84 10.85
C ILE A 273 2.29 12.09 12.37
N ASP A 274 3.28 11.56 13.08
CA ASP A 274 3.42 11.69 14.54
C ASP A 274 3.69 13.14 14.97
N ARG A 275 4.22 14.01 14.08
CA ARG A 275 4.43 15.44 14.38
C ARG A 275 3.12 16.20 14.52
N TRP A 276 2.04 15.80 13.85
CA TRP A 276 0.75 16.50 14.01
C TRP A 276 0.21 16.38 15.42
N SER A 277 0.35 15.22 16.05
CA SER A 277 0.01 15.02 17.47
C SER A 277 0.89 15.87 18.41
N ASN A 278 2.07 16.32 17.96
CA ASN A 278 2.89 17.24 18.72
C ASN A 278 2.39 18.70 18.63
N ASP A 279 1.88 19.11 17.48
CA ASP A 279 1.41 20.47 17.17
C ASP A 279 -0.13 20.55 17.05
N MET A 280 -0.84 19.98 18.02
CA MET A 280 -2.30 19.85 17.99
C MET A 280 -3.02 21.20 17.89
N GLY A 281 -2.49 22.24 18.53
CA GLY A 281 -3.09 23.58 18.48
C GLY A 281 -3.14 24.11 17.04
N SER A 282 -2.02 24.04 16.32
CA SER A 282 -1.96 24.51 14.92
C SER A 282 -2.80 23.65 13.99
N VAL A 283 -2.82 22.32 14.21
CA VAL A 283 -3.65 21.39 13.44
C VAL A 283 -5.14 21.72 13.59
N LEU A 284 -5.62 21.93 14.82
CA LEU A 284 -7.03 22.19 15.09
C LEU A 284 -7.46 23.59 14.63
N LEU A 285 -6.59 24.59 14.72
CA LEU A 285 -6.89 25.95 14.24
C LEU A 285 -6.93 26.05 12.70
N ASN A 286 -6.27 25.13 12.00
CA ASN A 286 -6.24 25.08 10.54
C ASN A 286 -6.65 23.70 10.02
N TRP A 287 -7.72 23.15 10.60
CA TRP A 287 -8.18 21.78 10.35
C TRP A 287 -8.37 21.46 8.86
N PRO A 288 -9.03 22.29 8.02
CA PRO A 288 -9.24 21.95 6.60
C PRO A 288 -7.95 21.82 5.78
N LYS A 289 -6.86 22.48 6.19
CA LYS A 289 -5.55 22.29 5.57
C LYS A 289 -4.87 21.05 6.13
N ALA A 290 -4.83 20.92 7.46
CA ALA A 290 -4.17 19.81 8.13
C ALA A 290 -4.81 18.46 7.72
N GLN A 291 -6.13 18.39 7.66
CA GLN A 291 -6.88 17.21 7.19
C GLN A 291 -6.37 16.71 5.84
N ARG A 292 -6.25 17.60 4.84
CA ARG A 292 -5.77 17.24 3.49
C ARG A 292 -4.32 16.75 3.50
N GLU A 293 -3.46 17.34 4.33
CA GLU A 293 -2.07 16.91 4.48
C GLU A 293 -1.97 15.55 5.19
N ILE A 294 -2.84 15.31 6.18
CA ILE A 294 -3.00 14.04 6.88
C ILE A 294 -3.46 12.95 5.90
N GLU A 295 -4.57 13.18 5.21
CA GLU A 295 -5.10 12.29 4.18
C GLU A 295 -4.03 11.94 3.14
N SER A 296 -3.33 12.95 2.60
CA SER A 296 -2.30 12.71 1.58
C SER A 296 -1.13 11.87 2.10
N SER A 297 -0.71 12.05 3.36
CA SER A 297 0.42 11.28 3.90
C SER A 297 0.02 9.84 4.23
N ILE A 298 -1.21 9.64 4.71
CA ILE A 298 -1.75 8.30 4.98
C ILE A 298 -1.96 7.54 3.66
N ASP A 299 -2.49 8.18 2.62
CA ASP A 299 -2.64 7.57 1.28
C ASP A 299 -1.27 7.17 0.70
N ARG A 300 -0.24 8.03 0.83
CA ARG A 300 1.12 7.67 0.42
C ARG A 300 1.66 6.47 1.20
N LEU A 301 1.38 6.37 2.50
CA LEU A 301 1.81 5.23 3.31
C LEU A 301 1.09 3.94 2.90
N TRP A 302 -0.21 4.02 2.58
CA TRP A 302 -0.96 2.92 1.98
C TRP A 302 -0.29 2.42 0.70
N TRP A 303 0.06 3.34 -0.20
CA TRP A 303 0.77 3.01 -1.43
C TRP A 303 2.14 2.42 -1.17
N LEU A 304 2.97 3.03 -0.34
CA LEU A 304 4.31 2.53 -0.05
C LEU A 304 4.29 1.08 0.45
N LEU A 305 3.32 0.74 1.28
CA LEU A 305 3.21 -0.58 1.92
C LEU A 305 2.37 -1.60 1.12
N ASP A 306 1.75 -1.19 0.02
CA ASP A 306 0.89 -2.04 -0.79
C ASP A 306 1.62 -3.27 -1.36
N GLY A 307 1.12 -4.47 -1.00
CA GLY A 307 1.65 -5.78 -1.40
C GLY A 307 2.54 -6.46 -0.35
N TRP A 308 3.06 -5.72 0.64
CA TRP A 308 3.95 -6.31 1.66
C TRP A 308 3.24 -7.23 2.65
N GLU A 309 1.96 -6.96 2.95
CA GLU A 309 1.18 -7.80 3.86
C GLU A 309 1.08 -9.25 3.37
N GLU A 310 0.87 -9.47 2.06
CA GLU A 310 0.81 -10.82 1.49
C GLU A 310 2.16 -11.54 1.60
N LEU A 311 3.26 -10.83 1.36
CA LEU A 311 4.61 -11.38 1.44
C LEU A 311 5.00 -11.76 2.88
N ILE A 312 4.68 -10.89 3.83
CA ILE A 312 4.86 -11.20 5.25
C ILE A 312 4.03 -12.42 5.62
N ALA A 313 2.75 -12.48 5.25
CA ALA A 313 1.90 -13.64 5.52
C ALA A 313 2.42 -14.94 4.88
N ARG A 314 2.93 -14.87 3.64
CA ARG A 314 3.54 -16.01 2.93
C ARG A 314 4.76 -16.54 3.65
N TRP A 315 5.65 -15.65 4.11
CA TRP A 315 6.83 -16.03 4.88
C TRP A 315 6.47 -16.64 6.24
N GLN A 316 5.57 -15.99 7.00
CA GLN A 316 5.17 -16.50 8.32
C GLN A 316 4.54 -17.89 8.24
N THR A 317 3.77 -18.17 7.18
CA THR A 317 3.19 -19.50 6.95
C THR A 317 4.30 -20.52 6.65
N ALA A 318 5.25 -20.18 5.79
CA ALA A 318 6.34 -21.07 5.37
C ALA A 318 7.30 -21.41 6.52
N ARG A 319 7.57 -20.42 7.38
CA ARG A 319 8.50 -20.55 8.50
C ARG A 319 8.13 -21.68 9.46
N GLN A 320 6.85 -21.98 9.61
CA GLN A 320 6.36 -23.06 10.47
C GLN A 320 6.46 -24.45 9.84
N ASN A 321 6.87 -24.54 8.57
CA ASN A 321 6.91 -25.77 7.80
C ASN A 321 8.35 -26.19 7.47
N SER A 322 8.54 -26.91 6.36
CA SER A 322 9.85 -27.45 5.97
C SER A 322 10.80 -26.38 5.43
N ARG A 323 12.10 -26.68 5.41
CA ARG A 323 13.11 -25.83 4.75
C ARG A 323 12.85 -25.66 3.26
N THR A 324 12.26 -26.66 2.60
CA THR A 324 11.83 -26.57 1.20
C THR A 324 10.74 -25.51 1.05
N ASP A 325 9.68 -25.56 1.88
CA ASP A 325 8.59 -24.57 1.83
C ASP A 325 9.08 -23.14 2.09
N GLN A 326 10.11 -23.00 2.93
CA GLN A 326 10.77 -21.72 3.22
C GLN A 326 11.56 -21.19 2.00
N ARG A 327 12.26 -22.05 1.27
CA ARG A 327 12.94 -21.67 0.02
C ARG A 327 11.94 -21.26 -1.05
N ASP A 328 10.86 -22.01 -1.21
CA ASP A 328 9.78 -21.68 -2.15
C ASP A 328 9.13 -20.32 -1.78
N ALA A 329 8.98 -20.05 -0.48
CA ALA A 329 8.49 -18.75 -0.02
C ALA A 329 9.44 -17.62 -0.39
N LEU A 330 10.74 -17.83 -0.19
CA LEU A 330 11.74 -16.83 -0.52
C LEU A 330 11.75 -16.52 -2.02
N GLU A 331 11.63 -17.54 -2.87
CA GLU A 331 11.55 -17.36 -4.33
C GLU A 331 10.34 -16.49 -4.72
N GLU A 332 9.17 -16.73 -4.12
CA GLU A 332 7.99 -15.88 -4.30
C GLU A 332 8.25 -14.44 -3.80
N LEU A 333 8.82 -14.27 -2.60
CA LEU A 333 9.10 -12.96 -2.03
C LEU A 333 10.04 -12.14 -2.93
N ALA A 334 11.13 -12.76 -3.38
CA ALA A 334 12.10 -12.12 -4.24
C ALA A 334 11.53 -11.76 -5.62
N SER A 335 10.62 -12.60 -6.13
CA SER A 335 9.95 -12.41 -7.43
C SER A 335 8.87 -11.33 -7.43
N PHE A 336 8.27 -11.03 -6.27
CA PHE A 336 7.06 -10.21 -6.21
C PHE A 336 7.10 -9.06 -5.18
N LEU A 337 8.25 -8.80 -4.55
CA LEU A 337 8.41 -7.63 -3.66
C LEU A 337 7.94 -6.31 -4.31
N PRO A 338 7.20 -5.44 -3.59
CA PRO A 338 6.83 -4.14 -4.10
C PRO A 338 8.04 -3.24 -4.37
N ILE A 339 8.04 -2.60 -5.54
CA ILE A 339 9.07 -1.63 -5.94
C ILE A 339 8.61 -0.22 -5.57
N ILE A 340 9.53 0.60 -5.07
CA ILE A 340 9.25 2.03 -4.83
C ILE A 340 9.38 2.78 -6.17
N PRO A 341 8.38 3.59 -6.57
CA PRO A 341 8.43 4.30 -7.84
C PRO A 341 9.40 5.49 -7.83
N ILE A 342 9.85 5.90 -9.01
CA ILE A 342 10.87 6.95 -9.20
C ILE A 342 10.53 8.26 -8.48
N ASN A 343 9.25 8.67 -8.49
CA ASN A 343 8.81 9.92 -7.88
C ASN A 343 8.89 9.94 -6.34
N GLU A 344 9.11 8.79 -5.70
CA GLU A 344 9.28 8.67 -4.25
C GLU A 344 10.74 8.44 -3.85
N LEU A 345 11.65 8.35 -4.82
CA LEU A 345 13.06 8.03 -4.62
C LEU A 345 13.95 9.26 -4.81
N GLU A 346 14.99 9.33 -3.99
CA GLU A 346 16.11 10.25 -4.22
C GLU A 346 17.05 9.69 -5.32
N PRO A 347 17.77 10.53 -6.08
CA PRO A 347 18.64 10.08 -7.17
C PRO A 347 19.68 9.04 -6.78
N GLU A 348 20.17 9.09 -5.54
CA GLU A 348 21.15 8.14 -5.00
C GLU A 348 20.57 6.73 -4.82
N GLU A 349 19.24 6.61 -4.69
CA GLU A 349 18.53 5.33 -4.48
C GLU A 349 18.19 4.62 -5.81
N TYR A 350 18.33 5.30 -6.94
CA TYR A 350 17.90 4.79 -8.25
C TYR A 350 18.64 3.51 -8.67
N SER A 351 19.96 3.48 -8.46
CA SER A 351 20.78 2.31 -8.81
C SER A 351 20.38 1.07 -8.01
N PHE A 352 20.13 1.26 -6.71
CA PHE A 352 19.68 0.23 -5.79
C PHE A 352 18.34 -0.37 -6.23
N TRP A 353 17.31 0.47 -6.43
CA TRP A 353 15.99 -0.04 -6.81
C TRP A 353 15.96 -0.64 -8.22
N THR A 354 16.78 -0.12 -9.14
CA THR A 354 16.96 -0.73 -10.47
C THR A 354 17.53 -2.14 -10.35
N ASP A 355 18.58 -2.34 -9.53
CA ASP A 355 19.15 -3.68 -9.32
C ASP A 355 18.13 -4.65 -8.71
N ILE A 356 17.40 -4.22 -7.69
CA ILE A 356 16.32 -5.00 -7.08
C ILE A 356 15.30 -5.42 -8.17
N ARG A 357 14.86 -4.48 -9.01
CA ARG A 357 13.87 -4.73 -10.06
C ARG A 357 14.39 -5.69 -11.15
N VAL A 358 15.63 -5.53 -11.59
CA VAL A 358 16.20 -6.39 -12.63
C VAL A 358 16.28 -7.84 -12.15
N ASN A 359 16.78 -8.07 -10.94
CA ASN A 359 16.87 -9.42 -10.35
C ASN A 359 15.48 -10.02 -10.11
N GLN A 360 14.54 -9.22 -9.57
CA GLN A 360 13.16 -9.62 -9.37
C GLN A 360 12.51 -10.17 -10.65
N VAL A 361 12.66 -9.45 -11.77
CA VAL A 361 12.03 -9.84 -13.04
C VAL A 361 12.60 -11.15 -13.57
N MET A 362 13.91 -11.39 -13.39
CA MET A 362 14.53 -12.66 -13.77
C MET A 362 13.95 -13.83 -12.97
N TRP A 363 13.84 -13.69 -11.65
CA TRP A 363 13.27 -14.74 -10.78
C TRP A 363 11.78 -14.96 -11.02
N ALA A 364 11.00 -13.90 -11.24
CA ALA A 364 9.56 -14.03 -11.51
C ALA A 364 9.27 -14.86 -12.76
N ALA A 365 10.10 -14.71 -13.80
CA ALA A 365 10.00 -15.52 -15.02
C ALA A 365 10.32 -16.99 -14.76
N GLU A 366 11.26 -17.29 -13.87
CA GLU A 366 11.63 -18.66 -13.48
C GLU A 366 10.53 -19.32 -12.63
N VAL A 367 10.06 -18.64 -11.59
CA VAL A 367 8.97 -19.12 -10.72
C VAL A 367 7.71 -19.43 -11.52
N ARG A 368 7.34 -18.59 -12.49
CA ARG A 368 6.16 -18.84 -13.34
C ARG A 368 6.36 -19.98 -14.35
N LYS A 369 7.59 -20.21 -14.83
CA LYS A 369 7.92 -21.37 -15.69
C LYS A 369 7.85 -22.68 -14.91
N LEU A 370 8.42 -22.71 -13.71
CA LEU A 370 8.43 -23.87 -12.83
C LEU A 370 7.04 -24.16 -12.24
N GLY A 371 6.26 -23.12 -11.95
CA GLY A 371 4.86 -23.19 -11.55
C GLY A 371 3.87 -23.48 -12.70
N SER A 372 4.34 -23.90 -13.88
CA SER A 372 3.49 -24.24 -15.03
C SER A 372 2.49 -25.38 -14.77
N GLY A 373 2.61 -26.10 -13.65
CA GLY A 373 1.57 -27.01 -13.16
C GLY A 373 0.29 -26.33 -12.63
N ASP A 374 0.34 -25.03 -12.30
CA ASP A 374 -0.82 -24.24 -11.85
C ASP A 374 -1.62 -23.61 -13.00
N MET A 375 -1.10 -23.66 -14.24
CA MET A 375 -1.79 -23.21 -15.46
C MET A 375 -2.11 -24.43 -16.33
N ASP A 376 -3.39 -24.79 -16.43
CA ASP A 376 -3.79 -25.89 -17.31
C ASP A 376 -3.50 -25.58 -18.79
N SER A 377 -3.35 -26.62 -19.62
CA SER A 377 -3.01 -26.47 -21.04
C SER A 377 -4.06 -25.66 -21.82
N GLU A 378 -5.31 -25.68 -21.36
CA GLU A 378 -6.40 -24.91 -21.93
C GLU A 378 -6.25 -23.41 -21.62
N MET A 379 -5.85 -23.05 -20.41
CA MET A 379 -5.58 -21.69 -19.95
C MET A 379 -4.37 -21.11 -20.68
N VAL A 380 -3.32 -21.90 -20.87
CA VAL A 380 -2.17 -21.52 -21.72
C VAL A 380 -2.63 -21.25 -23.14
N THR A 381 -3.45 -22.14 -23.72
CA THR A 381 -4.01 -21.96 -25.07
C THR A 381 -4.89 -20.70 -25.16
N ARG A 382 -5.69 -20.40 -24.13
CA ARG A 382 -6.51 -19.17 -24.07
C ARG A 382 -5.63 -17.91 -23.99
N LEU A 383 -4.57 -17.95 -23.18
CA LEU A 383 -3.58 -16.87 -23.08
C LEU A 383 -2.85 -16.65 -24.42
N GLU A 384 -2.44 -17.71 -25.09
CA GLU A 384 -1.78 -17.66 -26.41
C GLU A 384 -2.70 -17.12 -27.49
N ARG A 385 -3.96 -17.60 -27.57
CA ARG A 385 -4.96 -17.05 -28.51
C ARG A 385 -5.23 -15.57 -28.27
N PHE A 386 -5.27 -15.13 -27.02
CA PHE A 386 -5.43 -13.71 -26.72
C PHE A 386 -4.18 -12.90 -27.13
N ARG A 387 -2.98 -13.46 -26.98
CA ARG A 387 -1.73 -12.84 -27.47
C ARG A 387 -1.72 -12.68 -28.98
N GLU A 388 -2.18 -13.69 -29.71
CA GLU A 388 -2.21 -13.70 -31.17
C GLU A 388 -3.34 -12.82 -31.74
N GLY A 389 -4.48 -12.74 -31.06
CA GLY A 389 -5.62 -11.90 -31.47
C GLY A 389 -5.53 -10.42 -31.08
N GLY A 390 -4.51 -10.04 -30.29
CA GLY A 390 -4.29 -8.67 -29.83
C GLY A 390 -3.18 -7.90 -30.58
N GLN A 391 -2.62 -8.47 -31.64
CA GLN A 391 -1.68 -7.79 -32.56
C GLN A 391 -2.38 -7.03 -33.67
#